data_AF-A0A955HZY0-F1
#
_entry.id   AF-A0A955HZY0-F1
#
_cell.length_a   1.000
_cell.length_b   1.000
_cell.length_c   1.000
_cell.angle_alpha   90.00
_cell.angle_beta   90.00
_cell.angle_gamma   90.00
#
_symmetry.space_group_name_H-M   'P 1'
#
loop_
_entity.id
_entity.type
_entity.pdbx_description
1 polymer ?
#
loop_
_entity_poly.entity_id
_entity_poly.type
_entity_poly.pdbx_seq_one_letter_code
_entity_poly.pdbx_strand_id
1 'polypeptide(L)'
;ARYVTTDMGVAATFFIAVYAFWRFVRRPSWKLLLWATVAFAVAQLAKFSNVLLPVYLVLLSAVLLVVWRKRLNFAHFPLANRIKQNWLQRTWVLGASLVFLFMGGFLLVWLAYVPFVWNTPADTLVQLVDFGVSASDASGLNAFLKGMVSNDITKSFGVYLLGLFMVFGRVAGGNTTYFLGEVTNQSFWYFYPVSFLMKTPIPMLIGAATAAILAIRGFRRTVLQKTLHIPGAKRTFLKRWHALQAAVDRYLAELIFFSAIAMFMLVGMVGNLNIGLRHILPLYPFLIMLVAKYVAELWRGARGRFRLWKAASVLALLVWYVGGTVFAYPHFLSYFNLVVGRDHAYNYTTDSNVDWGQDLKRLAQWAEEEDIEELKVDYFGGGVPEYYLGDRFVQWRANNGETTGWIAVSATFFKNSQWYSQCCGERDYRWLEAYEPVTVIGGSILVFNIPESS
;
A
#
# COMPACT_ATOMS: atom_id res chain seq x y z
N ALA A 1 9.44 12.86 -15.66
CA ALA A 1 8.19 12.19 -16.11
C ALA A 1 7.22 12.04 -14.94
N ARG A 2 5.91 11.82 -15.16
CA ARG A 2 4.98 11.45 -14.07
C ARG A 2 4.92 9.93 -14.01
N TYR A 3 5.26 9.34 -12.86
CA TYR A 3 5.32 7.89 -12.72
C TYR A 3 3.91 7.33 -12.50
N VAL A 4 3.41 6.54 -13.45
CA VAL A 4 2.08 5.91 -13.40
C VAL A 4 2.24 4.43 -13.09
N THR A 5 1.61 3.98 -12.00
CA THR A 5 1.68 2.59 -11.53
C THR A 5 0.30 2.06 -11.14
N THR A 6 0.25 0.77 -10.83
CA THR A 6 -0.95 0.08 -10.32
C THR A 6 -1.28 0.43 -8.86
N ASP A 7 -0.52 1.31 -8.19
CA ASP A 7 -0.66 1.55 -6.74
C ASP A 7 -1.94 2.30 -6.37
N MET A 8 -2.35 3.28 -7.19
CA MET A 8 -3.63 3.97 -7.00
C MET A 8 -4.80 3.02 -7.28
N GLY A 9 -4.64 2.13 -8.27
CA GLY A 9 -5.62 1.11 -8.62
C GLY A 9 -5.89 0.15 -7.46
N VAL A 10 -4.85 -0.38 -6.82
CA VAL A 10 -5.02 -1.27 -5.66
C VAL A 10 -5.70 -0.57 -4.50
N ALA A 11 -5.30 0.68 -4.18
CA ALA A 11 -5.89 1.41 -3.06
C ALA A 11 -7.38 1.71 -3.26
N ALA A 12 -7.75 2.20 -4.45
CA ALA A 12 -9.13 2.51 -4.78
C ALA A 12 -10.01 1.25 -4.80
N THR A 13 -9.58 0.21 -5.50
CA THR A 13 -10.39 -1.00 -5.69
C THR A 13 -10.55 -1.81 -4.40
N PHE A 14 -9.53 -1.87 -3.53
CA PHE A 14 -9.66 -2.47 -2.21
C PHE A 14 -10.74 -1.75 -1.39
N PHE A 15 -10.67 -0.41 -1.33
CA PHE A 15 -11.65 0.40 -0.60
C PHE A 15 -13.08 0.21 -1.15
N ILE A 16 -13.25 0.26 -2.46
CA ILE A 16 -14.55 0.06 -3.13
C ILE A 16 -15.11 -1.32 -2.81
N ALA A 17 -14.29 -2.37 -2.85
CA ALA A 17 -14.73 -3.73 -2.54
C ALA A 17 -15.18 -3.88 -1.07
N VAL A 18 -14.41 -3.34 -0.13
CA VAL A 18 -14.79 -3.31 1.31
C VAL A 18 -16.09 -2.52 1.50
N TYR A 19 -16.25 -1.38 0.84
CA TYR A 19 -17.47 -0.58 0.90
C TYR A 19 -18.68 -1.32 0.31
N ALA A 20 -18.53 -1.96 -0.85
CA ALA A 20 -19.59 -2.74 -1.49
C ALA A 20 -20.03 -3.92 -0.62
N PHE A 21 -19.07 -4.64 -0.03
CA PHE A 21 -19.34 -5.71 0.93
C PHE A 21 -20.07 -5.18 2.17
N TRP A 22 -19.62 -4.07 2.76
CA TRP A 22 -20.30 -3.44 3.89
C TRP A 22 -21.73 -3.02 3.54
N ARG A 23 -21.97 -2.46 2.34
CA ARG A 23 -23.32 -2.11 1.86
C ARG A 23 -24.22 -3.34 1.77
N PHE A 24 -23.71 -4.44 1.22
CA PHE A 24 -24.42 -5.72 1.19
C PHE A 24 -24.78 -6.19 2.61
N VAL A 25 -23.81 -6.25 3.52
CA VAL A 25 -24.04 -6.72 4.90
C VAL A 25 -25.07 -5.85 5.64
N ARG A 26 -25.10 -4.53 5.37
CA ARG A 26 -26.10 -3.63 5.97
C ARG A 26 -27.49 -3.72 5.35
N ARG A 27 -27.60 -4.07 4.07
CA ARG A 27 -28.87 -4.15 3.34
C ARG A 27 -28.88 -5.39 2.43
N PRO A 28 -28.96 -6.60 2.99
CA PRO A 28 -28.75 -7.82 2.21
C PRO A 28 -29.70 -7.93 1.01
N SER A 29 -29.15 -8.00 -0.18
CA SER A 29 -29.88 -8.15 -1.45
C SER A 29 -28.95 -8.70 -2.53
N TRP A 30 -29.51 -9.42 -3.51
CA TRP A 30 -28.72 -9.98 -4.62
C TRP A 30 -28.01 -8.90 -5.42
N LYS A 31 -28.67 -7.76 -5.64
CA LYS A 31 -28.05 -6.62 -6.34
C LYS A 31 -26.77 -6.16 -5.63
N LEU A 32 -26.79 -5.98 -4.31
CA LEU A 32 -25.60 -5.55 -3.58
C LEU A 32 -24.55 -6.65 -3.46
N LEU A 33 -24.96 -7.92 -3.38
CA LEU A 33 -24.01 -9.04 -3.41
C LEU A 33 -23.29 -9.10 -4.76
N LEU A 34 -24.01 -8.98 -5.88
CA LEU A 34 -23.42 -8.92 -7.22
C LEU A 34 -22.47 -7.71 -7.38
N TRP A 35 -22.84 -6.53 -6.88
CA TRP A 35 -21.94 -5.38 -6.86
C TRP A 35 -20.67 -5.64 -6.05
N ALA A 36 -20.78 -6.31 -4.90
CA ALA A 36 -19.63 -6.69 -4.09
C ALA A 36 -18.76 -7.75 -4.81
N THR A 37 -19.37 -8.71 -5.51
CA THR A 37 -18.67 -9.70 -6.35
C THR A 37 -17.88 -9.04 -7.48
N VAL A 38 -18.49 -8.11 -8.22
CA VAL A 38 -17.81 -7.36 -9.30
C VAL A 38 -16.69 -6.49 -8.73
N ALA A 39 -16.94 -5.76 -7.63
CA ALA A 39 -15.92 -4.94 -6.98
C ALA A 39 -14.73 -5.78 -6.49
N PHE A 40 -14.99 -6.97 -5.95
CA PHE A 40 -13.96 -7.93 -5.57
C PHE A 40 -13.15 -8.39 -6.78
N ALA A 41 -13.80 -8.76 -7.89
CA ALA A 41 -13.11 -9.18 -9.12
C ALA A 41 -12.21 -8.07 -9.67
N VAL A 42 -12.72 -6.85 -9.76
CA VAL A 42 -11.95 -5.66 -10.20
C VAL A 42 -10.76 -5.41 -9.28
N ALA A 43 -10.92 -5.61 -7.96
CA ALA A 43 -9.80 -5.51 -7.02
C ALA A 43 -8.73 -6.57 -7.31
N GLN A 44 -9.11 -7.84 -7.52
CA GLN A 44 -8.13 -8.90 -7.87
C GLN A 44 -7.40 -8.61 -9.20
N LEU A 45 -8.11 -8.06 -10.19
CA LEU A 45 -7.53 -7.68 -11.49
C LEU A 45 -6.62 -6.45 -11.44
N ALA A 46 -6.84 -5.55 -10.48
CA ALA A 46 -6.07 -4.30 -10.40
C ALA A 46 -4.60 -4.51 -9.99
N LYS A 47 -4.35 -5.41 -9.03
CA LYS A 47 -3.01 -5.74 -8.53
C LYS A 47 -3.05 -6.97 -7.62
N PHE A 48 -2.05 -7.85 -7.71
CA PHE A 48 -1.96 -9.05 -6.87
C PHE A 48 -1.93 -8.79 -5.36
N SER A 49 -1.49 -7.60 -4.91
CA SER A 49 -1.54 -7.22 -3.49
C SER A 49 -2.98 -7.22 -2.91
N ASN A 50 -4.01 -7.15 -3.76
CA ASN A 50 -5.41 -7.34 -3.34
C ASN A 50 -5.76 -8.79 -2.95
N VAL A 51 -4.82 -9.75 -3.01
CA VAL A 51 -4.99 -11.08 -2.40
C VAL A 51 -5.29 -11.01 -0.89
N LEU A 52 -4.93 -9.91 -0.23
CA LEU A 52 -5.29 -9.64 1.16
C LEU A 52 -6.79 -9.38 1.37
N LEU A 53 -7.53 -8.99 0.32
CA LEU A 53 -8.95 -8.68 0.40
C LEU A 53 -9.81 -9.89 0.81
N PRO A 54 -9.69 -11.09 0.21
CA PRO A 54 -10.41 -12.27 0.70
C PRO A 54 -10.19 -12.52 2.19
N VAL A 55 -8.93 -12.47 2.67
CA VAL A 55 -8.58 -12.64 4.09
C VAL A 55 -9.26 -11.57 4.94
N TYR A 56 -9.18 -10.30 4.52
CA TYR A 56 -9.82 -9.20 5.21
C TYR A 56 -11.34 -9.37 5.33
N LEU A 57 -12.02 -9.76 4.24
CA LEU A 57 -13.47 -9.94 4.23
C LEU A 57 -13.92 -11.11 5.14
N VAL A 58 -13.13 -12.19 5.21
CA VAL A 58 -13.38 -13.30 6.14
C VAL A 58 -13.22 -12.84 7.59
N LEU A 59 -12.11 -12.17 7.92
CA LEU A 59 -11.85 -11.67 9.28
C LEU A 59 -12.91 -10.64 9.70
N LEU A 60 -13.24 -9.70 8.82
CA LEU A 60 -14.30 -8.73 9.05
C LEU A 60 -15.65 -9.42 9.29
N SER A 61 -15.98 -10.44 8.51
CA SER A 61 -17.22 -11.22 8.68
C SER A 61 -17.26 -11.95 10.02
N ALA A 62 -16.16 -12.57 10.43
CA ALA A 62 -16.03 -13.22 11.74
C ALA A 62 -16.26 -12.22 12.88
N VAL A 63 -15.61 -11.04 12.80
CA VAL A 63 -15.83 -9.96 13.77
C VAL A 63 -17.30 -9.53 13.78
N LEU A 64 -17.91 -9.25 12.63
CA LEU A 64 -19.32 -8.85 12.53
C LEU A 64 -20.28 -9.89 13.11
N LEU A 65 -20.03 -11.19 12.93
CA LEU A 65 -20.82 -12.27 13.51
C LEU A 65 -20.75 -12.33 15.04
N VAL A 66 -19.64 -11.88 15.62
CA VAL A 66 -19.43 -11.88 17.08
C VAL A 66 -20.01 -10.62 17.71
N VAL A 67 -19.60 -9.44 17.21
CA VAL A 67 -19.88 -8.16 17.85
C VAL A 67 -21.10 -7.42 17.29
N TRP A 68 -21.51 -7.70 16.05
CA TRP A 68 -22.62 -7.03 15.36
C TRP A 68 -23.81 -7.97 15.05
N ARG A 69 -23.83 -9.16 15.68
CA ARG A 69 -24.75 -10.26 15.37
C ARG A 69 -26.23 -9.87 15.28
N LYS A 70 -26.74 -9.05 16.22
CA LYS A 70 -28.18 -8.75 16.33
C LYS A 70 -28.68 -7.84 15.20
N ARG A 71 -27.76 -7.13 14.54
CA ARG A 71 -28.05 -6.19 13.45
C ARG A 71 -27.94 -6.84 12.07
N LEU A 72 -27.28 -8.00 11.99
CA LEU A 72 -27.29 -8.84 10.79
C LEU A 72 -28.68 -9.41 10.57
N ASN A 73 -29.47 -8.72 9.76
CA ASN A 73 -30.83 -9.11 9.42
C ASN A 73 -30.91 -9.57 7.96
N PHE A 74 -31.02 -10.87 7.78
CA PHE A 74 -31.13 -11.51 6.47
C PHE A 74 -32.56 -11.96 6.14
N ALA A 75 -33.60 -11.48 6.85
CA ALA A 75 -34.95 -12.06 6.78
C ALA A 75 -35.54 -12.10 5.37
N HIS A 76 -35.19 -11.09 4.58
CA HIS A 76 -35.67 -10.90 3.22
C HIS A 76 -34.65 -11.35 2.16
N PHE A 77 -33.52 -11.92 2.59
CA PHE A 77 -32.49 -12.40 1.67
C PHE A 77 -32.81 -13.84 1.26
N PRO A 78 -32.77 -14.21 -0.04
CA PRO A 78 -33.25 -15.53 -0.49
C PRO A 78 -32.49 -16.72 0.09
N LEU A 79 -31.20 -16.54 0.42
CA LEU A 79 -30.40 -17.53 1.15
C LEU A 79 -30.82 -17.66 2.62
N ALA A 80 -31.77 -16.90 3.15
CA ALA A 80 -32.18 -17.03 4.54
C ALA A 80 -33.49 -17.85 4.65
N ASN A 81 -33.44 -18.96 5.41
CA ASN A 81 -34.64 -19.54 6.00
C ASN A 81 -35.47 -18.48 6.77
N ARG A 82 -36.68 -18.17 6.30
CA ARG A 82 -37.51 -17.10 6.87
C ARG A 82 -37.90 -17.33 8.33
N ILE A 83 -37.76 -18.55 8.85
CA ILE A 83 -38.38 -18.99 10.11
C ILE A 83 -37.45 -18.84 11.34
N LYS A 84 -36.11 -18.94 11.23
CA LYS A 84 -35.21 -18.93 12.42
C LYS A 84 -33.93 -18.11 12.23
N GLN A 85 -33.97 -16.82 12.59
CA GLN A 85 -32.83 -15.89 12.67
C GLN A 85 -31.86 -16.13 13.84
N ASN A 86 -31.42 -17.38 13.99
CA ASN A 86 -30.44 -17.76 14.99
C ASN A 86 -28.99 -17.53 14.49
N TRP A 87 -28.01 -17.77 15.36
CA TRP A 87 -26.60 -17.56 15.04
C TRP A 87 -26.12 -18.45 13.89
N LEU A 88 -26.49 -19.73 13.88
CA LEU A 88 -26.11 -20.67 12.81
C LEU A 88 -26.60 -20.17 11.44
N GLN A 89 -27.84 -19.69 11.36
CA GLN A 89 -28.36 -19.16 10.11
C GLN A 89 -27.58 -17.94 9.63
N ARG A 90 -27.26 -16.99 10.52
CA ARG A 90 -26.48 -15.79 10.15
C ARG A 90 -25.08 -16.17 9.67
N THR A 91 -24.44 -17.10 10.35
CA THR A 91 -23.13 -17.63 9.96
C THR A 91 -23.22 -18.30 8.60
N TRP A 92 -24.24 -19.13 8.36
CA TRP A 92 -24.43 -19.81 7.09
C TRP A 92 -24.71 -18.82 5.94
N VAL A 93 -25.62 -17.86 6.12
CA VAL A 93 -25.93 -16.87 5.08
C VAL A 93 -24.71 -16.03 4.73
N LEU A 94 -23.96 -15.55 5.74
CA LEU A 94 -22.77 -14.75 5.50
C LEU A 94 -21.65 -15.58 4.85
N GLY A 95 -21.45 -16.82 5.30
CA GLY A 95 -20.51 -17.76 4.71
C GLY A 95 -20.85 -18.09 3.25
N ALA A 96 -22.11 -18.45 2.97
CA ALA A 96 -22.58 -18.72 1.61
C ALA A 96 -22.46 -17.48 0.71
N SER A 97 -22.69 -16.29 1.24
CA SER A 97 -22.50 -15.03 0.50
C SER A 97 -21.04 -14.76 0.18
N LEU A 98 -20.11 -15.04 1.11
CA LEU A 98 -18.67 -14.95 0.85
C LEU A 98 -18.22 -15.97 -0.19
N VAL A 99 -18.70 -17.22 -0.11
CA VAL A 99 -18.40 -18.25 -1.12
C VAL A 99 -18.90 -17.81 -2.49
N PHE A 100 -20.14 -17.33 -2.60
CA PHE A 100 -20.67 -16.78 -3.85
C PHE A 100 -19.83 -15.61 -4.37
N LEU A 101 -19.46 -14.67 -3.48
CA LEU A 101 -18.64 -13.52 -3.82
C LEU A 101 -17.25 -13.93 -4.33
N PHE A 102 -16.58 -14.88 -3.68
CA PHE A 102 -15.26 -15.35 -4.08
C PHE A 102 -15.32 -16.18 -5.36
N MET A 103 -16.23 -17.16 -5.45
CA MET A 103 -16.37 -17.99 -6.65
C MET A 103 -16.79 -17.15 -7.86
N GLY A 104 -17.81 -16.32 -7.72
CA GLY A 104 -18.23 -15.41 -8.79
C GLY A 104 -17.14 -14.39 -9.14
N GLY A 105 -16.40 -13.91 -8.14
CA GLY A 105 -15.31 -12.98 -8.32
C GLY A 105 -14.15 -13.58 -9.11
N PHE A 106 -13.68 -14.76 -8.73
CA PHE A 106 -12.62 -15.48 -9.43
C PHE A 106 -13.07 -16.03 -10.78
N LEU A 107 -14.36 -16.32 -10.97
CA LEU A 107 -14.91 -16.61 -12.30
C LEU A 107 -14.78 -15.39 -13.23
N LEU A 108 -15.06 -14.19 -12.74
CA LEU A 108 -14.86 -12.96 -13.52
C LEU A 108 -13.38 -12.69 -13.81
N VAL A 109 -12.48 -12.99 -12.86
CA VAL A 109 -11.02 -12.94 -13.09
C VAL A 109 -10.62 -13.92 -14.19
N TRP A 110 -11.08 -15.17 -14.09
CA TRP A 110 -10.83 -16.20 -15.11
C TRP A 110 -11.31 -15.76 -16.49
N LEU A 111 -12.55 -15.27 -16.60
CA LEU A 111 -13.11 -14.73 -17.85
C LEU A 111 -12.27 -13.58 -18.42
N ALA A 112 -11.77 -12.69 -17.56
CA ALA A 112 -10.96 -11.56 -17.98
C ALA A 112 -9.59 -11.99 -18.54
N TYR A 113 -9.03 -13.12 -18.08
CA TYR A 113 -7.75 -13.65 -18.57
C TYR A 113 -7.88 -14.42 -19.89
N VAL A 114 -9.05 -14.97 -20.22
CA VAL A 114 -9.26 -15.79 -21.43
C VAL A 114 -8.72 -15.11 -22.70
N PRO A 115 -9.08 -13.86 -23.04
CA PRO A 115 -8.63 -13.24 -24.30
C PRO A 115 -7.11 -13.11 -24.42
N PHE A 116 -6.40 -13.04 -23.29
CA PHE A 116 -4.95 -12.84 -23.25
C PHE A 116 -4.14 -14.13 -23.44
N VAL A 117 -4.76 -15.30 -23.20
CA VAL A 117 -4.03 -16.58 -23.21
C VAL A 117 -4.66 -17.65 -24.10
N TRP A 118 -5.83 -17.41 -24.69
CA TRP A 118 -6.58 -18.47 -25.40
C TRP A 118 -5.79 -19.09 -26.56
N ASN A 119 -4.99 -18.29 -27.27
CA ASN A 119 -4.13 -18.71 -28.38
C ASN A 119 -2.67 -18.94 -27.99
N THR A 120 -2.32 -18.85 -26.70
CA THR A 120 -0.94 -19.07 -26.25
C THR A 120 -0.66 -20.58 -26.19
N PRO A 121 0.40 -21.08 -26.84
CA PRO A 121 0.79 -22.49 -26.75
C PRO A 121 1.08 -22.91 -25.31
N ALA A 122 0.69 -24.14 -24.95
CA ALA A 122 0.92 -24.70 -23.63
C ALA A 122 2.41 -24.69 -23.25
N ASP A 123 3.30 -25.06 -24.18
CA ASP A 123 4.75 -25.10 -23.93
C ASP A 123 5.32 -23.73 -23.55
N THR A 124 4.81 -22.65 -24.15
CA THR A 124 5.21 -21.28 -23.79
C THR A 124 4.78 -20.94 -22.37
N LEU A 125 3.57 -21.33 -21.96
CA LEU A 125 3.09 -21.09 -20.59
C LEU A 125 3.83 -21.97 -19.57
N VAL A 126 4.20 -23.19 -19.91
CA VAL A 126 5.02 -24.07 -19.07
C VAL A 126 6.41 -23.46 -18.86
N GLN A 127 7.04 -22.95 -19.93
CA GLN A 127 8.31 -22.22 -19.81
C GLN A 127 8.19 -20.98 -18.92
N LEU A 128 7.07 -20.26 -18.99
CA LEU A 128 6.81 -19.12 -18.13
C LEU A 128 6.69 -19.54 -16.65
N VAL A 129 6.07 -20.68 -16.36
CA VAL A 129 6.04 -21.26 -15.00
C VAL A 129 7.45 -21.58 -14.51
N ASP A 130 8.26 -22.23 -15.36
CA ASP A 130 9.65 -22.59 -15.02
C ASP A 130 10.54 -21.38 -14.75
N PHE A 131 10.32 -20.28 -15.46
CA PHE A 131 11.02 -19.03 -15.22
C PHE A 131 10.51 -18.31 -13.96
N GLY A 132 9.18 -18.30 -13.74
CA GLY A 132 8.54 -17.48 -12.72
C GLY A 132 8.61 -18.04 -11.30
N VAL A 133 8.71 -19.37 -11.16
CA VAL A 133 8.75 -20.05 -9.86
C VAL A 133 9.98 -20.95 -9.82
N SER A 134 11.02 -20.52 -9.10
CA SER A 134 12.31 -21.22 -9.04
C SER A 134 12.14 -22.69 -8.65
N ALA A 135 12.92 -23.56 -9.29
CA ALA A 135 12.84 -25.01 -9.12
C ALA A 135 13.15 -25.49 -7.69
N SER A 136 13.72 -24.64 -6.82
CA SER A 136 14.21 -24.99 -5.49
C SER A 136 13.13 -25.17 -4.42
N ASP A 137 11.97 -24.51 -4.53
CA ASP A 137 11.11 -24.32 -3.34
C ASP A 137 9.71 -24.96 -3.38
N ALA A 138 9.25 -25.51 -4.52
CA ALA A 138 7.94 -26.17 -4.54
C ALA A 138 7.70 -27.04 -5.79
N SER A 139 8.29 -28.24 -5.85
CA SER A 139 8.04 -29.20 -6.94
C SER A 139 6.54 -29.47 -7.17
N GLY A 140 5.75 -29.53 -6.08
CA GLY A 140 4.29 -29.68 -6.13
C GLY A 140 3.55 -28.46 -6.70
N LEU A 141 3.98 -27.24 -6.38
CA LEU A 141 3.36 -26.02 -6.92
C LEU A 141 3.65 -25.87 -8.41
N ASN A 142 4.89 -26.15 -8.83
CA ASN A 142 5.27 -26.13 -10.24
C ASN A 142 4.48 -27.17 -11.03
N ALA A 143 4.37 -28.40 -10.54
CA ALA A 143 3.54 -29.43 -11.18
C ALA A 143 2.06 -29.01 -11.28
N PHE A 144 1.50 -28.42 -10.21
CA PHE A 144 0.13 -27.92 -10.18
C PHE A 144 -0.10 -26.80 -11.21
N LEU A 145 0.76 -25.78 -11.23
CA LEU A 145 0.65 -24.66 -12.17
C LEU A 145 0.84 -25.13 -13.62
N LYS A 146 1.81 -26.02 -13.88
CA LYS A 146 1.99 -26.66 -15.21
C LYS A 146 0.73 -27.40 -15.64
N GLY A 147 0.15 -28.22 -14.76
CA GLY A 147 -1.10 -28.93 -15.05
C GLY A 147 -2.27 -27.99 -15.37
N MET A 148 -2.33 -26.83 -14.73
CA MET A 148 -3.34 -25.81 -15.04
C MET A 148 -3.08 -25.10 -16.37
N VAL A 149 -1.86 -24.64 -16.61
CA VAL A 149 -1.56 -23.87 -17.85
C VAL A 149 -1.57 -24.74 -19.11
N SER A 150 -1.39 -26.05 -18.97
CA SER A 150 -1.51 -27.00 -20.07
C SER A 150 -2.96 -27.40 -20.42
N ASN A 151 -3.95 -26.98 -19.64
CA ASN A 151 -5.36 -27.31 -19.89
C ASN A 151 -6.12 -26.07 -20.40
N ASP A 152 -6.82 -26.20 -21.53
CA ASP A 152 -7.48 -25.06 -22.17
C ASP A 152 -8.56 -24.36 -21.32
N ILE A 153 -9.18 -25.07 -20.39
CA ILE A 153 -10.18 -24.50 -19.49
C ILE A 153 -9.49 -23.77 -18.33
N THR A 154 -8.48 -24.38 -17.72
CA THR A 154 -7.87 -23.83 -16.49
C THR A 154 -6.69 -22.89 -16.74
N LYS A 155 -6.14 -22.82 -17.96
CA LYS A 155 -4.94 -22.02 -18.27
C LYS A 155 -5.06 -20.54 -17.92
N SER A 156 -6.22 -19.93 -18.17
CA SER A 156 -6.47 -18.52 -17.83
C SER A 156 -6.34 -18.26 -16.33
N PHE A 157 -6.85 -19.16 -15.49
CA PHE A 157 -6.68 -19.04 -14.04
C PHE A 157 -5.28 -19.46 -13.59
N GLY A 158 -4.67 -20.44 -14.25
CA GLY A 158 -3.29 -20.86 -14.02
C GLY A 158 -2.28 -19.71 -14.20
N VAL A 159 -2.45 -18.89 -15.24
CA VAL A 159 -1.61 -17.70 -15.47
C VAL A 159 -1.82 -16.61 -14.42
N TYR A 160 -3.07 -16.39 -13.97
CA TYR A 160 -3.33 -15.49 -12.84
C TYR A 160 -2.63 -15.98 -11.56
N LEU A 161 -2.74 -17.28 -11.24
CA LEU A 161 -2.09 -17.88 -10.09
C LEU A 161 -0.56 -17.82 -10.18
N LEU A 162 0.01 -18.06 -11.37
CA LEU A 162 1.44 -17.91 -11.61
C LEU A 162 1.91 -16.50 -11.19
N GLY A 163 1.24 -15.45 -11.67
CA GLY A 163 1.58 -14.07 -11.29
C GLY A 163 1.46 -13.81 -9.78
N LEU A 164 0.44 -14.38 -9.13
CA LEU A 164 0.31 -14.30 -7.67
C LEU A 164 1.47 -14.97 -6.93
N PHE A 165 1.87 -16.18 -7.35
CA PHE A 165 2.98 -16.91 -6.74
C PHE A 165 4.34 -16.27 -7.02
N MET A 166 4.54 -15.66 -8.18
CA MET A 166 5.72 -14.82 -8.46
C MET A 166 5.84 -13.67 -7.45
N VAL A 167 4.73 -13.04 -7.07
CA VAL A 167 4.73 -11.99 -6.04
C VAL A 167 5.09 -12.55 -4.66
N PHE A 168 4.62 -13.73 -4.29
CA PHE A 168 5.02 -14.36 -3.03
C PHE A 168 6.51 -14.73 -3.03
N GLY A 169 7.04 -15.27 -4.13
CA GLY A 169 8.47 -15.51 -4.29
C GLY A 169 9.29 -14.22 -4.17
N ARG A 170 8.80 -13.13 -4.77
CA ARG A 170 9.45 -11.81 -4.67
C ARG A 170 9.45 -11.26 -3.23
N VAL A 171 8.37 -11.45 -2.47
CA VAL A 171 8.33 -11.05 -1.06
C VAL A 171 9.25 -11.92 -0.21
N ALA A 172 9.31 -13.23 -0.46
CA ALA A 172 10.17 -14.15 0.28
C ALA A 172 11.67 -13.85 0.04
N GLY A 173 12.04 -13.54 -1.22
CA GLY A 173 13.42 -13.33 -1.64
C GLY A 173 14.10 -12.05 -1.13
N GLY A 174 13.36 -11.11 -0.53
CA GLY A 174 13.95 -9.88 -0.02
C GLY A 174 14.18 -8.79 -1.07
N ASN A 175 14.74 -7.67 -0.64
CA ASN A 175 15.24 -6.61 -1.52
C ASN A 175 16.37 -5.85 -0.83
N THR A 176 17.41 -5.49 -1.58
CA THR A 176 18.45 -4.59 -1.07
C THR A 176 17.82 -3.24 -0.71
N THR A 177 17.81 -2.94 0.58
CA THR A 177 17.08 -1.81 1.15
C THR A 177 18.03 -1.01 2.02
N TYR A 178 18.10 0.29 1.76
CA TYR A 178 18.68 1.26 2.69
C TYR A 178 17.59 1.90 3.56
N PHE A 179 17.81 1.91 4.87
CA PHE A 179 16.92 2.55 5.82
C PHE A 179 17.69 3.06 7.05
N LEU A 180 17.53 4.35 7.38
CA LEU A 180 18.12 5.02 8.55
C LEU A 180 19.61 4.73 8.79
N GLY A 181 20.41 4.73 7.72
CA GLY A 181 21.86 4.50 7.80
C GLY A 181 22.30 3.05 7.68
N GLU A 182 21.37 2.09 7.67
CA GLU A 182 21.66 0.67 7.53
C GLU A 182 21.28 0.17 6.14
N VAL A 183 22.04 -0.81 5.62
CA VAL A 183 21.75 -1.54 4.38
C VAL A 183 21.56 -3.01 4.67
N THR A 184 20.56 -3.64 4.07
CA THR A 184 20.34 -5.08 4.16
C THR A 184 19.65 -5.62 2.91
N ASN A 185 19.78 -6.92 2.62
CA ASN A 185 18.91 -7.62 1.69
C ASN A 185 17.61 -8.16 2.34
N GLN A 186 17.49 -8.02 3.67
CA GLN A 186 16.29 -8.33 4.44
C GLN A 186 15.44 -7.07 4.63
N SER A 187 14.42 -7.15 5.49
CA SER A 187 13.50 -6.06 5.79
C SER A 187 13.56 -5.60 7.23
N PHE A 188 13.28 -4.32 7.43
CA PHE A 188 13.10 -3.70 8.73
C PHE A 188 11.60 -3.71 9.08
N TRP A 189 11.26 -4.33 10.21
CA TRP A 189 9.87 -4.37 10.67
C TRP A 189 9.26 -2.96 10.86
N TYR A 190 10.09 -1.96 11.18
CA TYR A 190 9.68 -0.58 11.41
C TYR A 190 9.73 0.32 10.16
N PHE A 191 10.10 -0.23 8.99
CA PHE A 191 10.19 0.51 7.73
C PHE A 191 8.91 1.27 7.39
N TYR A 192 7.77 0.56 7.36
CA TYR A 192 6.49 1.13 6.98
C TYR A 192 5.92 2.12 8.00
N PRO A 193 5.90 1.84 9.32
CA PRO A 193 5.50 2.82 10.32
C PRO A 193 6.30 4.12 10.25
N VAL A 194 7.63 4.03 10.14
CA VAL A 194 8.49 5.22 10.12
C VAL A 194 8.38 5.94 8.77
N SER A 195 8.37 5.23 7.65
CA SER A 195 8.13 5.83 6.32
C SER A 195 6.76 6.52 6.24
N PHE A 196 5.73 5.93 6.83
CA PHE A 196 4.39 6.53 6.91
C PHE A 196 4.43 7.87 7.65
N LEU A 197 5.13 7.95 8.79
CA LEU A 197 5.28 9.19 9.53
C LEU A 197 6.09 10.23 8.75
N MET A 198 7.19 9.82 8.10
CA MET A 198 8.08 10.71 7.35
C MET A 198 7.45 11.26 6.06
N LYS A 199 6.65 10.45 5.34
CA LYS A 199 6.11 10.81 4.03
C LYS A 199 4.66 11.31 4.06
N THR A 200 3.92 11.06 5.14
CA THR A 200 2.54 11.56 5.24
C THR A 200 2.56 13.05 5.61
N PRO A 201 1.79 13.91 4.92
CA PRO A 201 1.70 15.32 5.28
C PRO A 201 1.30 15.50 6.75
N ILE A 202 2.01 16.36 7.47
CA ILE A 202 1.74 16.69 8.89
C ILE A 202 0.25 17.00 9.16
N PRO A 203 -0.47 17.80 8.35
CA PRO A 203 -1.90 18.03 8.60
C PRO A 203 -2.75 16.75 8.54
N MET A 204 -2.39 15.78 7.70
CA MET A 204 -3.04 14.47 7.68
C MET A 204 -2.70 13.65 8.92
N LEU A 205 -1.46 13.68 9.40
CA LEU A 205 -1.05 13.03 10.65
C LEU A 205 -1.78 13.61 11.87
N ILE A 206 -1.88 14.94 11.96
CA ILE A 206 -2.64 15.65 13.01
C ILE A 206 -4.12 15.24 12.94
N GLY A 207 -4.71 15.24 11.75
CA GLY A 207 -6.09 14.81 11.52
C GLY A 207 -6.32 13.37 11.96
N ALA A 208 -5.42 12.46 11.57
CA ALA A 208 -5.48 11.04 11.90
C ALA A 208 -5.35 10.78 13.41
N ALA A 209 -4.37 11.42 14.06
CA ALA A 209 -4.18 11.32 15.50
C ALA A 209 -5.39 11.86 16.26
N THR A 210 -5.92 13.02 15.84
CA THR A 210 -7.13 13.61 16.43
C THR A 210 -8.34 12.68 16.27
N ALA A 211 -8.55 12.14 15.07
CA ALA A 211 -9.64 11.21 14.79
C ALA A 211 -9.52 9.92 15.63
N ALA A 212 -8.31 9.37 15.77
CA ALA A 212 -8.05 8.21 16.60
C ALA A 212 -8.34 8.47 18.09
N ILE A 213 -7.86 9.60 18.63
CA ILE A 213 -8.12 10.00 20.02
C ILE A 213 -9.63 10.15 20.26
N LEU A 214 -10.35 10.81 19.36
CA LEU A 214 -11.80 11.02 19.49
C LEU A 214 -12.57 9.69 19.38
N ALA A 215 -12.18 8.81 18.47
CA ALA A 215 -12.76 7.46 18.34
C ALA A 215 -12.56 6.64 19.60
N ILE A 216 -11.34 6.57 20.12
CA ILE A 216 -11.01 5.80 21.33
C ILE A 216 -11.75 6.37 22.54
N ARG A 217 -11.77 7.69 22.72
CA ARG A 217 -12.50 8.35 23.83
C ARG A 217 -14.00 8.09 23.72
N GLY A 218 -14.57 8.23 22.53
CA GLY A 218 -15.98 8.00 22.26
C GLY A 218 -16.40 6.55 22.50
N PHE A 219 -15.58 5.60 22.05
CA PHE A 219 -15.76 4.17 22.26
C PHE A 219 -15.72 3.84 23.75
N ARG A 220 -14.65 4.25 24.46
CA ARG A 220 -14.49 4.04 25.91
C ARG A 220 -15.65 4.62 26.70
N ARG A 221 -16.06 5.86 26.40
CA ARG A 221 -17.19 6.52 27.07
C ARG A 221 -18.49 5.73 26.87
N THR A 222 -18.73 5.21 25.65
CA THR A 222 -19.93 4.43 25.36
C THR A 222 -19.94 3.12 26.13
N VAL A 223 -18.80 2.41 26.19
CA VAL A 223 -18.67 1.18 26.99
C VAL A 223 -18.91 1.47 28.47
N LEU A 224 -18.27 2.50 29.03
CA LEU A 224 -18.43 2.87 30.45
C LEU A 224 -19.88 3.25 30.79
N GLN A 225 -20.48 4.15 30.01
CA GLN A 225 -21.86 4.62 30.24
C GLN A 225 -22.87 3.47 30.19
N LYS A 226 -22.77 2.60 29.19
CA LYS A 226 -23.66 1.43 29.04
C LYS A 226 -23.42 0.37 30.11
N THR A 227 -22.20 0.23 30.62
CA THR A 227 -21.91 -0.72 31.72
C THR A 227 -22.57 -0.27 33.02
N LEU A 228 -22.57 1.04 33.30
CA LEU A 228 -23.16 1.64 34.50
C LEU A 228 -24.70 1.61 34.50
N HIS A 229 -25.34 1.78 33.34
CA HIS A 229 -26.80 1.90 33.21
C HIS A 229 -27.55 0.58 32.92
N ILE A 230 -27.00 -0.60 33.25
CA ILE A 230 -27.73 -1.88 33.13
C ILE A 230 -28.19 -2.32 34.53
N PRO A 231 -29.46 -2.10 34.92
CA PRO A 231 -30.02 -2.58 36.18
C PRO A 231 -30.16 -4.12 36.15
N GLY A 232 -30.00 -4.77 37.31
CA GLY A 232 -30.48 -6.16 37.51
C GLY A 232 -29.67 -7.33 36.94
N ALA A 233 -28.64 -7.15 36.10
CA ALA A 233 -27.84 -8.30 35.65
C ALA A 233 -26.83 -8.76 36.73
N LYS A 234 -27.05 -9.95 37.30
CA LYS A 234 -26.22 -10.56 38.37
C LYS A 234 -24.78 -10.95 37.95
N ARG A 235 -24.41 -10.83 36.66
CA ARG A 235 -23.08 -11.20 36.12
C ARG A 235 -22.41 -10.01 35.42
N THR A 236 -21.32 -9.51 36.00
CA THR A 236 -20.50 -8.38 35.51
C THR A 236 -20.04 -8.55 34.06
N PHE A 237 -19.79 -9.79 33.62
CA PHE A 237 -19.37 -10.12 32.25
C PHE A 237 -20.43 -9.80 31.18
N LEU A 238 -21.68 -10.20 31.39
CA LEU A 238 -22.77 -9.98 30.41
C LEU A 238 -23.07 -8.49 30.21
N LYS A 239 -22.98 -7.68 31.28
CA LYS A 239 -23.11 -6.21 31.19
C LYS A 239 -22.02 -5.62 30.30
N ARG A 240 -20.75 -5.99 30.54
CA ARG A 240 -19.60 -5.54 29.73
C ARG A 240 -19.73 -5.96 28.27
N TRP A 241 -20.18 -7.19 28.01
CA TRP A 241 -20.41 -7.68 26.65
C TRP A 241 -21.48 -6.88 25.90
N HIS A 242 -22.62 -6.60 26.53
CA HIS A 242 -23.67 -5.78 25.91
C HIS A 242 -23.24 -4.33 25.70
N ALA A 243 -22.48 -3.75 26.62
CA ALA A 243 -21.89 -2.44 26.47
C ALA A 243 -20.90 -2.39 25.29
N LEU A 244 -20.07 -3.42 25.16
CA LEU A 244 -19.15 -3.59 24.02
C LEU A 244 -19.91 -3.68 22.69
N GLN A 245 -20.95 -4.51 22.62
CA GLN A 245 -21.78 -4.62 21.40
C GLN A 245 -22.42 -3.28 21.01
N ALA A 246 -22.90 -2.51 21.99
CA ALA A 246 -23.47 -1.18 21.73
C ALA A 246 -22.41 -0.17 21.26
N ALA A 247 -21.19 -0.23 21.80
CA ALA A 247 -20.08 0.59 21.34
C ALA A 247 -19.66 0.21 19.92
N VAL A 248 -19.49 -1.08 19.63
CA VAL A 248 -19.18 -1.54 18.27
C VAL A 248 -20.25 -1.11 17.26
N ASP A 249 -21.53 -1.24 17.59
CA ASP A 249 -22.62 -0.83 16.70
C ASP A 249 -22.52 0.67 16.34
N ARG A 250 -22.12 1.50 17.31
CA ARG A 250 -21.92 2.94 17.11
C ARG A 250 -20.64 3.27 16.33
N TYR A 251 -19.55 2.54 16.57
CA TYR A 251 -18.21 2.79 16.02
C TYR A 251 -17.80 1.77 14.96
N LEU A 252 -18.78 1.19 14.25
CA LEU A 252 -18.51 0.12 13.28
C LEU A 252 -17.65 0.60 12.10
N ALA A 253 -17.86 1.84 11.65
CA ALA A 253 -17.07 2.42 10.56
C ALA A 253 -15.60 2.53 10.98
N GLU A 254 -15.32 3.01 12.19
CA GLU A 254 -13.98 3.10 12.75
C GLU A 254 -13.34 1.72 12.90
N LEU A 255 -14.10 0.72 13.34
CA LEU A 255 -13.60 -0.65 13.44
C LEU A 255 -13.13 -1.15 12.07
N ILE A 256 -13.89 -0.90 10.99
CA ILE A 256 -13.50 -1.23 9.61
C ILE A 256 -12.26 -0.43 9.19
N PHE A 257 -12.24 0.87 9.43
CA PHE A 257 -11.13 1.73 9.01
C PHE A 257 -9.83 1.37 9.75
N PHE A 258 -9.86 1.23 11.07
CA PHE A 258 -8.71 0.83 11.87
C PHE A 258 -8.25 -0.59 11.54
N SER A 259 -9.16 -1.55 11.31
CA SER A 259 -8.75 -2.92 10.96
C SER A 259 -8.10 -2.99 9.58
N ALA A 260 -8.58 -2.21 8.60
CA ALA A 260 -7.95 -2.13 7.30
C ALA A 260 -6.57 -1.46 7.37
N ILE A 261 -6.45 -0.33 8.09
CA ILE A 261 -5.16 0.35 8.32
C ILE A 261 -4.18 -0.59 9.02
N ALA A 262 -4.63 -1.25 10.09
CA ALA A 262 -3.81 -2.19 10.85
C ALA A 262 -3.38 -3.39 10.00
N MET A 263 -4.26 -3.94 9.15
CA MET A 263 -3.91 -5.06 8.29
C MET A 263 -2.76 -4.70 7.34
N PHE A 264 -2.85 -3.59 6.60
CA PHE A 264 -1.79 -3.20 5.67
C PHE A 264 -0.49 -2.85 6.41
N MET A 265 -0.58 -2.20 7.57
CA MET A 265 0.59 -1.91 8.39
C MET A 265 1.25 -3.21 8.87
N LEU A 266 0.51 -4.12 9.50
CA LEU A 266 1.03 -5.37 10.05
C LEU A 266 1.59 -6.31 8.97
N VAL A 267 0.90 -6.44 7.83
CA VAL A 267 1.40 -7.24 6.71
C VAL A 267 2.71 -6.65 6.17
N GLY A 268 2.80 -5.32 6.05
CA GLY A 268 4.05 -4.65 5.68
C GLY A 268 5.18 -4.87 6.68
N MET A 269 4.88 -4.82 7.98
CA MET A 269 5.89 -5.02 9.05
C MET A 269 6.43 -6.46 9.11
N VAL A 270 5.64 -7.45 8.70
CA VAL A 270 6.02 -8.87 8.72
C VAL A 270 6.63 -9.33 7.38
N GLY A 271 6.26 -8.68 6.27
CA GLY A 271 6.75 -9.02 4.94
C GLY A 271 8.21 -8.66 4.73
N ASN A 272 8.94 -9.49 3.98
CA ASN A 272 10.35 -9.25 3.66
C ASN A 272 10.51 -8.38 2.39
N LEU A 273 9.66 -7.38 2.19
CA LEU A 273 9.74 -6.47 1.05
C LEU A 273 9.60 -5.02 1.51
N ASN A 274 10.69 -4.26 1.48
CA ASN A 274 10.75 -2.85 1.90
C ASN A 274 11.13 -1.92 0.74
N ILE A 275 10.36 -1.97 -0.34
CA ILE A 275 10.60 -1.20 -1.58
C ILE A 275 9.72 0.06 -1.66
N GLY A 276 9.56 0.75 -0.53
CA GLY A 276 8.86 2.02 -0.41
C GLY A 276 7.39 1.97 0.05
N LEU A 277 6.87 3.13 0.45
CA LEU A 277 5.54 3.30 1.07
C LEU A 277 4.37 2.82 0.19
N ARG A 278 4.62 2.62 -1.11
CA ARG A 278 3.62 2.20 -2.09
C ARG A 278 2.86 0.93 -1.72
N HIS A 279 3.47 0.02 -0.96
CA HIS A 279 2.85 -1.23 -0.53
C HIS A 279 1.76 -1.06 0.51
N ILE A 280 1.79 0.05 1.27
CA ILE A 280 0.77 0.34 2.28
C ILE A 280 -0.22 1.41 1.81
N LEU A 281 -0.11 1.92 0.57
CA LEU A 281 -1.04 2.92 0.02
C LEU A 281 -2.53 2.56 0.14
N PRO A 282 -2.95 1.29 0.07
CA PRO A 282 -4.34 0.91 0.32
C PRO A 282 -4.92 1.30 1.69
N LEU A 283 -4.10 1.67 2.68
CA LEU A 283 -4.60 2.20 3.95
C LEU A 283 -5.13 3.63 3.84
N TYR A 284 -4.63 4.44 2.89
CA TYR A 284 -4.92 5.87 2.83
C TYR A 284 -6.39 6.21 2.60
N PRO A 285 -7.16 5.49 1.74
CA PRO A 285 -8.60 5.73 1.64
C PRO A 285 -9.32 5.60 2.99
N PHE A 286 -8.96 4.60 3.81
CA PHE A 286 -9.55 4.42 5.13
C PHE A 286 -9.11 5.50 6.12
N LEU A 287 -7.85 5.93 6.05
CA LEU A 287 -7.31 7.03 6.85
C LEU A 287 -8.05 8.34 6.53
N ILE A 288 -8.19 8.68 5.25
CA ILE A 288 -8.88 9.87 4.76
C ILE A 288 -10.34 9.84 5.22
N MET A 289 -11.03 8.71 5.07
CA MET A 289 -12.43 8.57 5.50
C MET A 289 -12.59 8.69 7.02
N LEU A 290 -11.63 8.18 7.80
CA LEU A 290 -11.60 8.34 9.25
C LEU A 290 -11.46 9.81 9.63
N VAL A 291 -10.51 10.54 9.04
CA VAL A 291 -10.33 11.98 9.28
C VAL A 291 -11.58 12.76 8.87
N ALA A 292 -12.11 12.51 7.67
CA ALA A 292 -13.29 13.19 7.15
C ALA A 292 -14.52 12.99 8.06
N LYS A 293 -14.72 11.77 8.58
CA LYS A 293 -15.79 11.48 9.55
C LYS A 293 -15.68 12.39 10.78
N TYR A 294 -14.51 12.45 11.41
CA TYR A 294 -14.33 13.21 12.65
C TYR A 294 -14.34 14.72 12.43
N VAL A 295 -13.86 15.20 11.28
CA VAL A 295 -14.06 16.60 10.87
C VAL A 295 -15.55 16.93 10.78
N ALA A 296 -16.35 16.08 10.15
CA ALA A 296 -17.80 16.28 10.05
C ALA A 296 -18.52 16.22 11.41
N GLU A 297 -18.10 15.33 12.31
CA GLU A 297 -18.65 15.26 13.68
C GLU A 297 -18.30 16.50 14.51
N LEU A 298 -17.05 16.97 14.43
CA LEU A 298 -16.61 18.19 15.10
C LEU A 298 -17.37 19.42 14.62
N TRP A 299 -17.71 19.47 13.33
CA TRP A 299 -18.53 20.52 12.72
C TRP A 299 -19.96 20.51 13.25
N ARG A 300 -20.62 19.35 13.28
CA ARG A 300 -22.01 19.19 13.74
C ARG A 300 -22.20 19.52 15.21
N GLY A 301 -21.20 19.25 16.05
CA GLY A 301 -21.27 19.46 17.50
C GLY A 301 -20.91 20.88 17.99
N ALA A 302 -20.52 21.81 17.11
CA ALA A 302 -20.02 23.12 17.50
C ALA A 302 -21.10 24.21 17.46
N ARG A 303 -21.13 25.08 18.48
CA ARG A 303 -22.05 26.23 18.57
C ARG A 303 -21.28 27.52 18.88
N GLY A 304 -21.81 28.67 18.46
CA GLY A 304 -21.26 30.00 18.75
C GLY A 304 -19.80 30.21 18.30
N ARG A 305 -19.03 31.00 19.04
CA ARG A 305 -17.61 31.31 18.77
C ARG A 305 -16.73 30.05 18.64
N PHE A 306 -17.06 28.98 19.36
CA PHE A 306 -16.30 27.73 19.32
C PHE A 306 -16.40 27.02 17.95
N ARG A 307 -17.48 27.25 17.20
CA ARG A 307 -17.62 26.77 15.82
C ARG A 307 -16.67 27.48 14.87
N LEU A 308 -16.48 28.79 15.04
CA LEU A 308 -15.55 29.59 14.24
C LEU A 308 -14.10 29.11 14.43
N TRP A 309 -13.67 28.90 15.67
CA TRP A 309 -12.33 28.38 15.95
C TRP A 309 -12.09 27.00 15.32
N LYS A 310 -13.02 26.05 15.48
CA LYS A 310 -12.91 24.73 14.85
C LYS A 310 -12.87 24.81 13.31
N ALA A 311 -13.71 25.66 12.73
CA ALA A 311 -13.73 25.90 11.28
C ALA A 311 -12.38 26.45 10.80
N ALA A 312 -11.83 27.44 11.50
CA ALA A 312 -10.54 28.02 11.20
C ALA A 312 -9.41 26.99 11.33
N SER A 313 -9.42 26.13 12.36
CA SER A 313 -8.42 25.07 12.51
C SER A 313 -8.48 24.04 11.37
N VAL A 314 -9.68 23.60 10.99
CA VAL A 314 -9.86 22.67 9.86
C VAL A 314 -9.40 23.33 8.55
N LEU A 315 -9.78 24.59 8.32
CA LEU A 315 -9.36 25.34 7.14
C LEU A 315 -7.83 25.51 7.11
N ALA A 316 -7.19 25.83 8.22
CA ALA A 316 -5.74 25.96 8.32
C ALA A 316 -5.03 24.63 7.98
N LEU A 317 -5.52 23.50 8.50
CA LEU A 317 -4.97 22.17 8.15
C LEU A 317 -5.18 21.82 6.67
N LEU A 318 -6.33 22.19 6.09
CA LEU A 318 -6.61 21.98 4.66
C LEU A 318 -5.71 22.85 3.77
N VAL A 319 -5.55 24.14 4.11
CA VAL A 319 -4.65 25.05 3.40
C VAL A 319 -3.21 24.55 3.49
N TRP A 320 -2.78 24.08 4.66
CA TRP A 320 -1.46 23.47 4.82
C TRP A 320 -1.31 22.21 3.95
N TYR A 321 -2.30 21.32 3.92
CA TYR A 321 -2.26 20.11 3.11
C TYR A 321 -2.19 20.42 1.60
N VAL A 322 -3.04 21.34 1.13
CA VAL A 322 -3.08 21.78 -0.26
C VAL A 322 -1.78 22.49 -0.64
N GLY A 323 -1.31 23.42 0.20
CA GLY A 323 -0.05 24.11 0.01
C GLY A 323 1.11 23.14 -0.09
N GLY A 324 1.21 22.18 0.83
CA GLY A 324 2.24 21.13 0.81
C GLY A 324 2.22 20.31 -0.48
N THR A 325 1.04 20.03 -1.04
CA THR A 325 0.90 19.31 -2.31
C THR A 325 1.31 20.17 -3.51
N VAL A 326 0.93 21.46 -3.52
CA VAL A 326 1.31 22.40 -4.58
C VAL A 326 2.82 22.61 -4.59
N PHE A 327 3.45 22.82 -3.43
CA PHE A 327 4.91 22.98 -3.32
C PHE A 327 5.67 21.69 -3.58
N ALA A 328 5.05 20.53 -3.42
CA ALA A 328 5.64 19.26 -3.81
C ALA A 328 5.65 19.05 -5.33
N TYR A 329 4.90 19.84 -6.13
CA TYR A 329 4.90 19.71 -7.57
C TYR A 329 6.25 20.15 -8.17
N PRO A 330 6.82 19.42 -9.15
CA PRO A 330 6.36 18.15 -9.75
C PRO A 330 6.92 16.87 -9.09
N HIS A 331 7.54 16.98 -7.91
CA HIS A 331 8.33 15.95 -7.22
C HIS A 331 7.55 15.19 -6.14
N PHE A 332 6.42 14.60 -6.52
CA PHE A 332 5.54 13.90 -5.58
C PHE A 332 6.15 12.62 -5.00
N LEU A 333 6.99 11.92 -5.76
CA LEU A 333 7.57 10.64 -5.30
C LEU A 333 8.55 10.87 -4.14
N SER A 334 9.48 11.79 -4.33
CA SER A 334 10.45 12.22 -3.33
C SER A 334 9.84 13.14 -2.27
N TYR A 335 8.52 13.37 -2.24
CA TYR A 335 7.90 14.15 -1.17
C TYR A 335 8.14 13.50 0.20
N PHE A 336 8.62 14.32 1.12
CA PHE A 336 8.65 14.05 2.54
C PHE A 336 8.02 15.23 3.27
N ASN A 337 7.51 14.98 4.47
CA ASN A 337 6.91 16.02 5.27
C ASN A 337 7.95 17.10 5.64
N LEU A 338 7.48 18.27 6.07
CA LEU A 338 8.34 19.44 6.33
C LEU A 338 9.41 19.22 7.42
N VAL A 339 9.27 18.21 8.29
CA VAL A 339 10.28 17.90 9.32
C VAL A 339 11.49 17.20 8.70
N VAL A 340 11.27 16.37 7.69
CA VAL A 340 12.34 15.60 7.04
C VAL A 340 12.92 16.36 5.84
N GLY A 341 12.06 17.01 5.05
CA GLY A 341 12.47 17.69 3.82
C GLY A 341 12.79 16.72 2.68
N ARG A 342 12.61 17.17 1.44
CA ARG A 342 12.84 16.36 0.24
C ARG A 342 14.32 16.08 -0.01
N ASP A 343 15.14 17.13 0.07
CA ASP A 343 16.51 17.07 -0.46
C ASP A 343 17.46 16.23 0.40
N HIS A 344 17.10 15.96 1.66
CA HIS A 344 17.84 15.08 2.56
C HIS A 344 17.16 13.71 2.75
N ALA A 345 16.06 13.45 2.07
CA ALA A 345 15.26 12.25 2.27
C ALA A 345 16.02 10.94 2.00
N TYR A 346 16.95 10.97 1.03
CA TYR A 346 17.78 9.82 0.67
C TYR A 346 18.71 9.35 1.80
N ASN A 347 18.96 10.19 2.82
CA ASN A 347 19.70 9.79 4.03
C ASN A 347 18.84 8.98 5.01
N TYR A 348 17.53 8.92 4.81
CA TYR A 348 16.62 8.14 5.66
C TYR A 348 16.11 6.89 4.96
N THR A 349 15.82 6.97 3.66
CA THR A 349 15.32 5.83 2.88
C THR A 349 15.49 6.08 1.39
N THR A 350 15.72 5.01 0.63
CA THR A 350 15.86 5.06 -0.83
C THR A 350 14.76 4.27 -1.54
N ASP A 351 15.01 3.80 -2.77
CA ASP A 351 14.07 3.03 -3.58
C ASP A 351 12.83 3.90 -3.90
N SER A 352 11.65 3.30 -4.09
CA SER A 352 10.44 4.02 -4.52
C SER A 352 9.91 5.06 -3.51
N ASN A 353 10.60 5.26 -2.37
CA ASN A 353 10.39 6.42 -1.51
C ASN A 353 11.01 7.71 -2.04
N VAL A 354 12.06 7.66 -2.86
CA VAL A 354 12.74 8.84 -3.43
C VAL A 354 13.01 8.71 -4.92
N ASP A 355 13.31 7.50 -5.37
CA ASP A 355 13.87 7.24 -6.69
C ASP A 355 13.30 5.98 -7.31
N TRP A 356 12.68 6.17 -8.46
CA TRP A 356 12.15 5.10 -9.28
C TRP A 356 12.34 5.41 -10.77
N GLY A 357 13.35 6.21 -11.10
CA GLY A 357 13.69 6.61 -12.47
C GLY A 357 12.93 7.81 -13.04
N GLN A 358 12.18 8.55 -12.20
CA GLN A 358 11.29 9.60 -12.71
C GLN A 358 12.01 10.85 -13.22
N ASP A 359 13.29 11.04 -12.84
CA ASP A 359 14.02 12.29 -13.01
C ASP A 359 15.15 12.28 -14.05
N LEU A 360 15.31 11.20 -14.83
CA LEU A 360 16.31 11.13 -15.92
C LEU A 360 16.19 12.29 -16.92
N LYS A 361 14.97 12.62 -17.36
CA LYS A 361 14.74 13.76 -18.26
C LYS A 361 15.16 15.10 -17.62
N ARG A 362 14.99 15.25 -16.29
CA ARG A 362 15.41 16.48 -15.59
C ARG A 362 16.91 16.55 -15.42
N LEU A 363 17.58 15.40 -15.25
CA LEU A 363 19.04 15.35 -15.26
C LEU A 363 19.59 15.83 -16.61
N ALA A 364 19.00 15.35 -17.71
CA ALA A 364 19.41 15.80 -19.04
C ALA A 364 19.19 17.29 -19.27
N GLN A 365 18.02 17.82 -18.86
CA GLN A 365 17.74 19.26 -18.93
C GLN A 365 18.75 20.08 -18.12
N TRP A 366 19.03 19.65 -16.89
CA TRP A 366 20.01 20.31 -16.04
C TRP A 366 21.43 20.27 -16.65
N ALA A 367 21.85 19.12 -17.20
CA ALA A 367 23.15 18.99 -17.83
C ALA A 367 23.30 19.86 -19.10
N GLU A 368 22.19 20.08 -19.82
CA GLU A 368 22.13 21.02 -20.95
C GLU A 368 22.19 22.48 -20.48
N GLU A 369 21.43 22.83 -19.44
CA GLU A 369 21.37 24.19 -18.88
C GLU A 369 22.71 24.64 -18.25
N GLU A 370 23.47 23.71 -17.68
CA GLU A 370 24.78 23.97 -17.08
C GLU A 370 25.96 23.72 -18.04
N ASP A 371 25.68 23.52 -19.34
CA ASP A 371 26.70 23.28 -20.38
C ASP A 371 27.69 22.14 -20.04
N ILE A 372 27.20 21.05 -19.44
CA ILE A 372 28.02 19.90 -19.10
C ILE A 372 28.34 19.08 -20.35
N GLU A 373 29.61 19.01 -20.73
CA GLU A 373 30.06 18.26 -21.91
C GLU A 373 30.18 16.76 -21.66
N GLU A 374 30.61 16.36 -20.45
CA GLU A 374 30.77 14.95 -20.06
C GLU A 374 30.19 14.73 -18.66
N LEU A 375 29.29 13.75 -18.53
CA LEU A 375 28.61 13.40 -17.29
C LEU A 375 28.61 11.87 -17.10
N LYS A 376 29.29 11.43 -16.05
CA LYS A 376 29.28 10.02 -15.61
C LYS A 376 27.96 9.74 -14.90
N VAL A 377 27.21 8.74 -15.33
CA VAL A 377 25.86 8.48 -14.79
C VAL A 377 25.69 7.02 -14.37
N ASP A 378 25.28 6.82 -13.12
CA ASP A 378 24.74 5.54 -12.62
C ASP A 378 23.26 5.70 -12.26
N TYR A 379 22.39 5.05 -13.05
CA TYR A 379 20.97 5.36 -13.11
C TYR A 379 20.07 4.15 -12.77
N PHE A 380 19.21 4.31 -11.76
CA PHE A 380 18.37 3.24 -11.20
C PHE A 380 17.16 2.85 -12.06
N GLY A 381 16.62 3.78 -12.84
CA GLY A 381 15.34 3.57 -13.53
C GLY A 381 15.41 2.75 -14.82
N GLY A 382 14.25 2.39 -15.37
CA GLY A 382 14.13 1.69 -16.66
C GLY A 382 14.19 2.58 -17.91
N GLY A 383 14.64 3.83 -17.77
CA GLY A 383 14.90 4.73 -18.91
C GLY A 383 16.25 4.44 -19.57
N VAL A 384 16.51 5.05 -20.73
CA VAL A 384 17.75 4.88 -21.50
C VAL A 384 18.56 6.18 -21.42
N PRO A 385 19.56 6.32 -20.54
CA PRO A 385 20.31 7.56 -20.36
C PRO A 385 20.94 8.10 -21.65
N GLU A 386 21.47 7.22 -22.49
CA GLU A 386 22.10 7.53 -23.79
C GLU A 386 21.16 8.34 -24.68
N TYR A 387 19.87 8.00 -24.68
CA TYR A 387 18.86 8.70 -25.47
C TYR A 387 18.62 10.15 -25.00
N TYR A 388 18.69 10.40 -23.69
CA TYR A 388 18.38 11.71 -23.12
C TYR A 388 19.60 12.64 -23.04
N LEU A 389 20.78 12.09 -22.78
CA LEU A 389 22.01 12.84 -22.56
C LEU A 389 22.90 12.91 -23.81
N GLY A 390 22.70 12.02 -24.79
CA GLY A 390 23.48 11.98 -26.03
C GLY A 390 24.97 11.79 -25.75
N ASP A 391 25.80 12.57 -26.45
CA ASP A 391 27.27 12.49 -26.36
C ASP A 391 27.82 12.85 -24.96
N ARG A 392 27.00 13.49 -24.11
CA ARG A 392 27.38 13.82 -22.73
C ARG A 392 27.43 12.61 -21.81
N PHE A 393 26.73 11.54 -22.16
CA PHE A 393 26.58 10.40 -21.25
C PHE A 393 27.82 9.51 -21.26
N VAL A 394 28.37 9.33 -20.06
CA VAL A 394 29.35 8.29 -19.78
C VAL A 394 28.72 7.29 -18.82
N GLN A 395 28.59 6.03 -19.25
CA GLN A 395 28.09 4.98 -18.38
C GLN A 395 29.03 4.80 -17.19
N TRP A 396 28.49 4.85 -15.98
CA TRP A 396 29.25 4.62 -14.76
C TRP A 396 28.51 3.64 -13.83
N ARG A 397 29.28 2.95 -13.00
CA ARG A 397 28.81 2.07 -11.92
C ARG A 397 29.75 2.20 -10.74
N ALA A 398 29.29 1.84 -9.55
CA ALA A 398 30.12 1.85 -8.34
C ALA A 398 31.46 1.10 -8.54
N ASN A 399 31.44 -0.02 -9.27
CA ASN A 399 32.61 -0.85 -9.56
C ASN A 399 33.69 -0.19 -10.45
N ASN A 400 33.36 0.86 -11.19
CA ASN A 400 34.38 1.65 -11.89
C ASN A 400 35.33 2.34 -10.89
N GLY A 401 34.87 2.63 -9.67
CA GLY A 401 35.66 3.23 -8.59
C GLY A 401 35.59 4.76 -8.56
N GLU A 402 36.57 5.36 -7.88
CA GLU A 402 36.70 6.80 -7.74
C GLU A 402 37.00 7.48 -9.08
N THR A 403 36.53 8.71 -9.23
CA THR A 403 36.69 9.48 -10.47
C THR A 403 36.68 10.98 -10.21
N THR A 404 37.15 11.75 -11.18
CA THR A 404 37.13 13.23 -11.18
C THR A 404 36.04 13.75 -12.13
N GLY A 405 35.75 15.05 -12.07
CA GLY A 405 34.74 15.70 -12.91
C GLY A 405 33.30 15.39 -12.49
N TRP A 406 32.37 15.53 -13.43
CA TRP A 406 30.94 15.43 -13.16
C TRP A 406 30.46 13.98 -13.08
N ILE A 407 29.78 13.66 -11.96
CA ILE A 407 29.14 12.37 -11.76
C ILE A 407 27.73 12.55 -11.18
N ALA A 408 26.75 11.86 -11.76
CA ALA A 408 25.38 11.79 -11.31
C ALA A 408 25.01 10.36 -10.90
N VAL A 409 24.64 10.17 -9.64
CA VAL A 409 24.31 8.85 -9.08
C VAL A 409 22.88 8.87 -8.53
N SER A 410 22.08 7.91 -8.98
CA SER A 410 20.75 7.66 -8.43
C SER A 410 20.82 7.35 -6.93
N ALA A 411 20.00 8.01 -6.11
CA ALA A 411 20.02 7.89 -4.66
C ALA A 411 19.93 6.44 -4.18
N THR A 412 19.15 5.61 -4.89
CA THR A 412 19.04 4.18 -4.59
C THR A 412 20.35 3.44 -4.79
N PHE A 413 21.03 3.63 -5.93
CA PHE A 413 22.33 3.00 -6.17
C PHE A 413 23.43 3.58 -5.28
N PHE A 414 23.38 4.89 -5.02
CA PHE A 414 24.30 5.55 -4.09
C PHE A 414 24.33 4.83 -2.74
N LYS A 415 23.18 4.65 -2.09
CA LYS A 415 23.12 3.97 -0.78
C LYS A 415 23.21 2.45 -0.88
N ASN A 416 22.58 1.82 -1.86
CA ASN A 416 22.57 0.35 -1.95
C ASN A 416 23.93 -0.24 -2.36
N SER A 417 24.82 0.54 -3.00
CA SER A 417 26.19 0.10 -3.31
C SER A 417 26.94 -0.40 -2.07
N GLN A 418 26.64 0.16 -0.90
CA GLN A 418 27.24 -0.23 0.39
C GLN A 418 26.92 -1.69 0.76
N TRP A 419 25.73 -2.19 0.40
CA TRP A 419 25.37 -3.59 0.62
C TRP A 419 26.25 -4.52 -0.21
N TYR A 420 26.48 -4.18 -1.48
CA TYR A 420 27.29 -4.99 -2.39
C TYR A 420 28.76 -5.00 -1.97
N SER A 421 29.25 -3.89 -1.42
CA SER A 421 30.58 -3.87 -0.79
C SER A 421 30.65 -4.84 0.41
N GLN A 422 29.64 -4.84 1.29
CA GLN A 422 29.59 -5.69 2.47
C GLN A 422 29.42 -7.18 2.16
N CYS A 423 28.53 -7.55 1.24
CA CYS A 423 28.23 -8.95 0.94
C CYS A 423 29.28 -9.60 0.03
N CYS A 424 29.85 -8.79 -0.86
CA CYS A 424 30.39 -9.29 -2.11
C CYS A 424 31.75 -8.67 -2.46
N GLY A 425 32.26 -7.73 -1.64
CA GLY A 425 33.57 -7.09 -1.84
C GLY A 425 33.62 -6.13 -3.03
N GLU A 426 32.45 -5.72 -3.54
CA GLU A 426 32.34 -4.74 -4.62
C GLU A 426 32.77 -3.33 -4.16
N ARG A 427 33.13 -2.46 -5.11
CA ARG A 427 33.35 -1.04 -4.79
C ARG A 427 32.01 -0.36 -4.57
N ASP A 428 32.01 0.67 -3.74
CA ASP A 428 30.81 1.45 -3.44
C ASP A 428 31.05 2.95 -3.60
N TYR A 429 30.00 3.73 -3.36
CA TYR A 429 30.04 5.19 -3.48
C TYR A 429 30.34 5.93 -2.16
N ARG A 430 30.81 5.26 -1.09
CA ARG A 430 31.07 5.97 0.19
C ARG A 430 32.09 7.10 0.07
N TRP A 431 33.02 7.00 -0.87
CA TRP A 431 34.00 8.06 -1.15
C TRP A 431 33.32 9.39 -1.55
N LEU A 432 32.13 9.36 -2.17
CA LEU A 432 31.36 10.56 -2.49
C LEU A 432 30.73 11.22 -1.25
N GLU A 433 30.65 10.54 -0.09
CA GLU A 433 30.15 11.16 1.16
C GLU A 433 31.10 12.24 1.71
N ALA A 434 32.35 12.28 1.23
CA ALA A 434 33.29 13.36 1.52
C ALA A 434 32.96 14.67 0.76
N TYR A 435 32.04 14.64 -0.20
CA TYR A 435 31.68 15.75 -1.06
C TYR A 435 30.20 16.12 -0.88
N GLU A 436 29.90 17.42 -0.86
CA GLU A 436 28.52 17.88 -0.90
C GLU A 436 28.00 17.81 -2.36
N PRO A 437 26.82 17.23 -2.61
CA PRO A 437 26.23 17.26 -3.94
C PRO A 437 26.02 18.71 -4.39
N VAL A 438 26.44 19.02 -5.63
CA VAL A 438 26.17 20.32 -6.27
C VAL A 438 24.66 20.54 -6.40
N THR A 439 23.93 19.47 -6.71
CA THR A 439 22.47 19.47 -6.75
C THR A 439 21.91 18.06 -6.55
N VAL A 440 20.65 17.98 -6.13
CA VAL A 440 19.89 16.73 -6.08
C VAL A 440 18.69 16.85 -7.01
N ILE A 441 18.83 16.34 -8.23
CA ILE A 441 17.81 16.43 -9.28
C ILE A 441 16.55 15.70 -8.81
N GLY A 442 15.50 16.49 -8.62
CA GLY A 442 14.18 16.02 -8.18
C GLY A 442 14.14 15.31 -6.84
N GLY A 443 15.20 15.38 -6.04
CA GLY A 443 15.35 14.62 -4.79
C GLY A 443 15.76 13.16 -4.99
N SER A 444 16.17 12.74 -6.20
CA SER A 444 16.42 11.32 -6.52
C SER A 444 17.75 11.03 -7.20
N ILE A 445 18.41 11.99 -7.84
CA ILE A 445 19.72 11.81 -8.47
C ILE A 445 20.68 12.86 -7.88
N LEU A 446 21.73 12.41 -7.22
CA LEU A 446 22.75 13.27 -6.64
C LEU A 446 23.80 13.58 -7.70
N VAL A 447 24.13 14.86 -7.88
CA VAL A 447 25.16 15.29 -8.83
C VAL A 447 26.33 15.90 -8.07
N PHE A 448 27.53 15.46 -8.41
CA PHE A 448 28.77 15.92 -7.81
C PHE A 448 29.72 16.42 -8.90
N ASN A 449 30.59 17.35 -8.53
CA ASN A 449 31.75 17.75 -9.32
C ASN A 449 33.01 17.51 -8.50
N ILE A 450 33.77 16.49 -8.88
CA ILE A 450 34.93 16.02 -8.11
C ILE A 450 36.19 16.70 -8.66
N PRO A 451 36.96 17.42 -7.84
CA PRO A 451 38.15 18.11 -8.31
C PRO A 451 39.17 17.13 -8.88
N GLU A 452 39.91 17.55 -9.91
CA GLU A 452 41.10 16.82 -10.33
C GLU A 452 42.13 16.86 -9.20
N SER A 453 42.76 15.72 -8.90
CA SER A 453 43.85 15.68 -7.94
C SER A 453 44.99 16.57 -8.44
N SER A 454 45.25 17.65 -7.70
CA SER A 454 46.34 18.60 -7.95
C SER A 454 47.72 17.96 -7.94
#